data_AF-A0A4R9I0N2-F1
#
_entry.id   AF-A0A4R9I0N2-F1
#
_cell.length_a   1.000
_cell.length_b   1.000
_cell.length_c   1.000
_cell.angle_alpha   90.00
_cell.angle_beta   90.00
_cell.angle_gamma   90.00
#
_symmetry.space_group_name_H-M   'P 1'
#
loop_
_entity.id
_entity.type
_entity.pdbx_description
1 polymer ?
#
loop_
_entity_poly.entity_id
_entity_poly.type
_entity_poly.pdbx_seq_one_letter_code
_entity_poly.pdbx_strand_id
1 'polypeptide(L)'
;MRLFKKIISKLMRPFLREVIEKQYQLIEKIENFHISLGELQSRLNVNSENRTFSNSGFKVFSQWDEDGLIDHIINRIPEIPKSFIEFGVENYSESNTRYLMMSRHWEGMVIDGSKSNIEYIRQQNYFWQNSLRAVNAFITKDNINSLIKDQGFSGNIGILSVDIDGNDYWVWKQIESVSPVLVITEINNSFGAEKKISIPYDSGFQRFNAHYSGLYYGASLPAFIDLANQKGYKFIGCNNICNNAFFIRNDFAERFSERSASEVYLPNPARESRNEKRELTYVTGISNQIKIISDLPVFNFETNSIEKIGSVLKN
;
A
#
# COMPACT_ATOMS: atom_id res chain seq x y z
N MET A 1 3.56 17.17 -48.38
CA MET A 1 3.66 16.24 -47.21
C MET A 1 3.05 16.79 -45.90
N ARG A 2 3.35 18.04 -45.47
CA ARG A 2 2.77 18.62 -44.23
C ARG A 2 1.24 18.84 -44.27
N LEU A 3 0.70 19.27 -45.41
CA LEU A 3 -0.74 19.49 -45.59
C LEU A 3 -1.54 18.17 -45.52
N PHE A 4 -0.99 17.11 -46.13
CA PHE A 4 -1.56 15.76 -46.13
C PHE A 4 -1.60 15.16 -44.72
N LYS A 5 -0.54 15.31 -43.92
CA LYS A 5 -0.52 14.92 -42.49
C LYS A 5 -1.55 15.68 -41.65
N LYS A 6 -1.78 16.98 -41.92
CA LYS A 6 -2.82 17.76 -41.22
C LYS A 6 -4.23 17.30 -41.57
N ILE A 7 -4.49 16.95 -42.83
CA ILE A 7 -5.79 16.44 -43.29
C ILE A 7 -6.06 15.06 -42.70
N ILE A 8 -5.08 14.15 -42.73
CA ILE A 8 -5.19 12.82 -42.10
C ILE A 8 -5.41 12.95 -40.59
N SER A 9 -4.65 13.81 -39.89
CA SER A 9 -4.87 14.08 -38.46
C SER A 9 -6.29 14.57 -38.19
N LYS A 10 -6.84 15.47 -39.01
CA LYS A 10 -8.19 16.01 -38.84
C LYS A 10 -9.28 14.95 -39.08
N LEU A 11 -9.06 14.05 -40.04
CA LEU A 11 -9.97 12.94 -40.36
C LEU A 11 -9.90 11.79 -39.35
N MET A 12 -8.70 11.48 -38.81
CA MET A 12 -8.51 10.41 -37.84
C MET A 12 -8.92 10.81 -36.42
N ARG A 13 -8.88 12.10 -36.06
CA ARG A 13 -9.28 12.59 -34.72
C ARG A 13 -10.66 12.11 -34.24
N PRO A 14 -11.77 12.21 -35.00
CA PRO A 14 -13.07 11.74 -34.53
C PRO A 14 -13.09 10.22 -34.34
N PHE A 15 -12.48 9.46 -35.25
CA PHE A 15 -12.37 8.01 -35.12
C PHE A 15 -11.53 7.61 -33.89
N LEU A 16 -10.38 8.26 -33.69
CA LEU A 16 -9.52 8.03 -32.53
C LEU A 16 -10.24 8.37 -31.23
N ARG A 17 -11.01 9.48 -31.23
CA ARG A 17 -11.84 9.88 -30.09
C ARG A 17 -12.91 8.83 -29.78
N GLU A 18 -13.61 8.32 -30.79
CA GLU A 18 -14.62 7.27 -30.61
C GLU A 18 -14.00 5.98 -30.06
N VAL A 19 -12.83 5.58 -30.56
CA VAL A 19 -12.09 4.41 -30.05
C VAL A 19 -11.71 4.61 -28.58
N ILE A 20 -11.20 5.79 -28.22
CA ILE A 20 -10.84 6.14 -26.85
C ILE A 20 -12.09 6.13 -25.94
N GLU A 21 -13.20 6.73 -26.38
CA GLU A 21 -14.46 6.73 -25.63
C GLU A 21 -15.00 5.31 -25.41
N LYS A 22 -14.95 4.45 -26.43
CA LYS A 22 -15.32 3.02 -26.28
C LYS A 22 -14.39 2.28 -25.33
N GLN A 23 -13.10 2.58 -25.35
CA GLN A 23 -12.14 1.99 -24.42
C GLN A 23 -12.46 2.39 -22.97
N TYR A 24 -12.76 3.66 -22.71
CA TYR A 24 -13.18 4.12 -21.38
C TYR A 24 -14.46 3.42 -20.91
N GLN A 25 -15.48 3.32 -21.77
CA GLN A 25 -16.72 2.60 -21.44
C GLN A 25 -16.47 1.11 -21.14
N LEU A 26 -15.53 0.47 -21.83
CA LEU A 26 -15.17 -0.92 -21.57
C LEU A 26 -14.46 -1.07 -20.22
N ILE A 27 -13.51 -0.19 -19.91
CA ILE A 27 -12.82 -0.16 -18.62
C ILE A 27 -13.84 0.01 -17.49
N GLU A 28 -14.75 0.98 -17.59
CA GLU A 28 -15.80 1.21 -16.59
C GLU A 28 -16.70 -0.03 -16.39
N LYS A 29 -17.06 -0.73 -17.47
CA LYS A 29 -17.81 -1.99 -17.36
C LYS A 29 -17.04 -3.09 -16.64
N ILE A 30 -15.73 -3.21 -16.89
CA ILE A 30 -14.86 -4.17 -16.21
C ILE A 30 -14.74 -3.82 -14.73
N GLU A 31 -14.55 -2.55 -14.38
CA GLU A 31 -14.48 -2.10 -13.00
C GLU A 31 -15.79 -2.39 -12.25
N ASN A 32 -16.94 -2.10 -12.85
CA ASN A 32 -18.25 -2.43 -12.28
C ASN A 32 -18.46 -3.94 -12.10
N PHE A 33 -17.93 -4.75 -13.01
CA PHE A 33 -17.94 -6.20 -12.89
C PHE A 33 -17.07 -6.68 -11.73
N HIS A 34 -15.85 -6.16 -11.58
CA HIS A 34 -14.98 -6.44 -10.43
C HIS A 34 -15.66 -6.07 -9.11
N ILE A 35 -16.29 -4.89 -9.03
CA ILE A 35 -17.03 -4.46 -7.83
C ILE A 35 -18.16 -5.44 -7.52
N SER A 36 -18.93 -5.86 -8.53
CA SER A 36 -20.02 -6.82 -8.36
C SER A 36 -19.53 -8.18 -7.84
N LEU A 37 -18.36 -8.64 -8.30
CA LEU A 37 -17.71 -9.85 -7.79
C LEU A 37 -17.19 -9.66 -6.36
N GLY A 38 -16.60 -8.51 -6.04
CA GLY A 38 -16.18 -8.16 -4.69
C GLY A 38 -17.35 -8.15 -3.70
N GLU A 39 -18.47 -7.57 -4.08
CA GLU A 39 -19.71 -7.57 -3.28
C GLU A 39 -20.25 -8.99 -3.04
N LEU A 40 -20.18 -9.85 -4.05
CA LEU A 40 -20.53 -11.26 -3.90
C LEU A 40 -19.59 -11.97 -2.91
N GLN A 41 -18.28 -11.78 -3.05
CA GLN A 41 -17.29 -12.36 -2.14
C GLN A 41 -17.45 -11.85 -0.70
N SER A 42 -17.71 -10.55 -0.51
CA SER A 42 -18.01 -9.97 0.80
C SER A 42 -19.20 -10.67 1.46
N ARG A 43 -20.31 -10.88 0.73
CA ARG A 43 -21.48 -11.61 1.24
C ARG A 43 -21.17 -13.07 1.57
N LEU A 44 -20.37 -13.75 0.75
CA LEU A 44 -19.94 -15.13 1.01
C LEU A 44 -19.05 -15.22 2.26
N ASN A 45 -18.20 -14.21 2.50
CA ASN A 45 -17.38 -14.14 3.70
C ASN A 45 -18.25 -13.92 4.95
N VAL A 46 -19.17 -12.96 4.91
CA VAL A 46 -20.07 -12.67 6.07
C VAL A 46 -20.92 -13.88 6.44
N ASN A 47 -21.40 -14.66 5.46
CA ASN A 47 -22.26 -15.82 5.70
C ASN A 47 -21.51 -17.12 6.05
N SER A 48 -20.19 -17.08 6.20
CA SER A 48 -19.39 -18.28 6.44
C SER A 48 -18.88 -18.33 7.88
N GLU A 49 -19.29 -19.38 8.61
CA GLU A 49 -18.96 -19.59 10.03
C GLU A 49 -17.46 -19.77 10.31
N ASN A 50 -16.68 -20.19 9.31
CA ASN A 50 -15.24 -20.50 9.43
C ASN A 50 -14.31 -19.40 8.90
N ARG A 51 -14.82 -18.17 8.70
CA ARG A 51 -14.00 -17.07 8.19
C ARG A 51 -13.12 -16.45 9.25
N THR A 52 -11.83 -16.47 8.95
CA THR A 52 -10.75 -15.87 9.71
C THR A 52 -10.09 -14.79 8.89
N PHE A 53 -9.32 -13.89 9.50
CA PHE A 53 -8.59 -12.87 8.76
C PHE A 53 -7.80 -13.47 7.58
N SER A 54 -6.99 -14.50 7.84
CA SER A 54 -6.12 -15.16 6.85
C SER A 54 -6.82 -15.85 5.68
N ASN A 55 -8.13 -16.09 5.73
CA ASN A 55 -8.87 -16.76 4.65
C ASN A 55 -10.01 -15.91 4.07
N SER A 56 -10.09 -14.63 4.41
CA SER A 56 -11.12 -13.71 3.90
C SER A 56 -10.65 -12.88 2.71
N GLY A 57 -9.39 -12.99 2.30
CA GLY A 57 -8.82 -12.21 1.21
C GLY A 57 -9.50 -12.44 -0.15
N PHE A 58 -9.67 -11.35 -0.90
CA PHE A 58 -10.07 -11.33 -2.31
C PHE A 58 -9.54 -10.04 -2.95
N LYS A 59 -9.47 -10.01 -4.28
CA LYS A 59 -8.98 -8.86 -5.07
C LYS A 59 -10.11 -8.23 -5.87
N VAL A 60 -10.22 -6.91 -5.81
CA VAL A 60 -11.03 -6.07 -6.71
C VAL A 60 -10.11 -5.06 -7.41
N PHE A 61 -9.39 -4.25 -6.63
CA PHE A 61 -8.42 -3.25 -7.05
C PHE A 61 -7.10 -3.31 -6.28
N SER A 62 -7.00 -4.00 -5.14
CA SER A 62 -5.73 -4.16 -4.43
C SER A 62 -4.69 -4.94 -5.25
N GLN A 63 -3.42 -4.86 -4.89
CA GLN A 63 -2.38 -5.60 -5.60
C GLN A 63 -2.57 -7.12 -5.42
N TRP A 64 -2.92 -7.54 -4.21
CA TRP A 64 -3.19 -8.93 -3.83
C TRP A 64 -4.58 -9.05 -3.23
N ASP A 65 -4.72 -9.68 -2.07
CA ASP A 65 -5.99 -9.99 -1.45
C ASP A 65 -6.45 -8.99 -0.38
N GLU A 66 -5.82 -7.81 -0.33
CA GLU A 66 -6.06 -6.79 0.70
C GLU A 66 -7.51 -6.30 0.71
N ASP A 67 -8.17 -6.14 -0.44
CA ASP A 67 -9.58 -5.71 -0.49
C ASP A 67 -10.46 -6.57 0.42
N GLY A 68 -10.31 -7.90 0.35
CA GLY A 68 -11.08 -8.83 1.18
C GLY A 68 -10.66 -8.88 2.64
N LEU A 69 -9.38 -8.62 2.93
CA LEU A 69 -8.89 -8.54 4.31
C LEU A 69 -9.43 -7.29 5.00
N ILE A 70 -9.43 -6.15 4.29
CA ILE A 70 -10.03 -4.89 4.74
C ILE A 70 -11.54 -5.06 4.89
N ASP A 71 -12.21 -5.68 3.91
CA ASP A 71 -13.63 -6.02 3.96
C ASP A 71 -14.02 -6.77 5.24
N HIS A 72 -13.23 -7.80 5.57
CA HIS A 72 -13.40 -8.60 6.77
C HIS A 72 -13.24 -7.79 8.06
N ILE A 73 -12.25 -6.89 8.10
CA ILE A 73 -12.02 -6.01 9.25
C ILE A 73 -13.20 -5.06 9.46
N ILE A 74 -13.61 -4.34 8.41
CA ILE A 74 -14.65 -3.32 8.56
C ILE A 74 -16.02 -3.94 8.87
N ASN A 75 -16.30 -5.16 8.38
CA ASN A 75 -17.53 -5.88 8.73
C ASN A 75 -17.56 -6.30 10.21
N ARG A 76 -16.39 -6.47 10.86
CA ARG A 76 -16.28 -6.71 12.30
C ARG A 76 -16.27 -5.42 13.13
N ILE A 77 -16.10 -4.27 12.51
CA ILE A 77 -16.11 -2.95 13.17
C ILE A 77 -17.15 -2.03 12.48
N PRO A 78 -18.46 -2.26 12.67
CA PRO A 78 -19.50 -1.44 12.03
C PRO A 78 -19.41 0.06 12.34
N GLU A 79 -18.79 0.43 13.47
CA GLU A 79 -18.59 1.81 13.91
C GLU A 79 -17.32 2.48 13.34
N ILE A 80 -16.57 1.79 12.47
CA ILE A 80 -15.35 2.36 11.89
C ILE A 80 -15.67 3.67 11.13
N PRO A 81 -14.91 4.76 11.34
CA PRO A 81 -15.11 5.97 10.56
C PRO A 81 -14.93 5.66 9.06
N LYS A 82 -15.86 6.12 8.22
CA LYS A 82 -15.82 5.87 6.77
C LYS A 82 -14.87 6.82 6.05
N SER A 83 -13.63 6.86 6.52
CA SER A 83 -12.58 7.70 5.99
C SER A 83 -11.25 6.98 5.88
N PHE A 84 -10.47 7.29 4.84
CA PHE A 84 -9.16 6.69 4.63
C PHE A 84 -8.10 7.69 4.18
N ILE A 85 -6.85 7.33 4.44
CA ILE A 85 -5.67 7.99 3.89
C ILE A 85 -4.73 6.90 3.34
N GLU A 86 -4.28 7.03 2.10
CA GLU A 86 -3.32 6.10 1.48
C GLU A 86 -2.16 6.87 0.83
N PHE A 87 -0.95 6.40 1.07
CA PHE A 87 0.29 6.97 0.53
C PHE A 87 0.84 6.11 -0.60
N GLY A 88 1.66 6.71 -1.48
CA GLY A 88 2.37 6.03 -2.57
C GLY A 88 1.47 5.26 -3.53
N VAL A 89 0.31 5.83 -3.86
CA VAL A 89 -0.73 5.15 -4.64
C VAL A 89 -0.42 4.94 -6.13
N GLU A 90 0.72 5.44 -6.61
CA GLU A 90 0.99 5.61 -8.03
C GLU A 90 -0.22 6.24 -8.74
N ASN A 91 -0.75 5.61 -9.78
CA ASN A 91 -1.92 6.05 -10.54
C ASN A 91 -3.27 5.59 -9.92
N TYR A 92 -3.26 5.00 -8.72
CA TYR A 92 -4.40 4.45 -7.99
C TYR A 92 -5.17 3.34 -8.75
N SER A 93 -4.52 2.69 -9.73
CA SER A 93 -5.10 1.51 -10.39
C SER A 93 -5.02 0.28 -9.51
N GLU A 94 -3.93 0.15 -8.75
CA GLU A 94 -3.76 -0.86 -7.71
C GLU A 94 -3.68 -0.14 -6.35
N SER A 95 -4.61 -0.41 -5.43
CA SER A 95 -4.64 0.28 -4.13
C SER A 95 -5.52 -0.43 -3.11
N ASN A 96 -5.24 -0.20 -1.83
CA ASN A 96 -5.96 -0.81 -0.71
C ASN A 96 -7.34 -0.17 -0.48
N THR A 97 -7.55 1.06 -0.91
CA THR A 97 -8.75 1.84 -0.53
C THR A 97 -9.73 2.11 -1.68
N ARG A 98 -9.35 1.84 -2.94
CA ARG A 98 -10.22 2.13 -4.08
C ARG A 98 -11.52 1.34 -4.08
N TYR A 99 -11.49 0.07 -3.69
CA TYR A 99 -12.71 -0.73 -3.58
C TYR A 99 -13.67 -0.09 -2.57
N LEU A 100 -13.20 0.24 -1.37
CA LEU A 100 -14.00 0.89 -0.33
C LEU A 100 -14.60 2.21 -0.76
N MET A 101 -13.81 3.04 -1.44
CA MET A 101 -14.28 4.30 -1.98
C MET A 101 -15.43 4.08 -2.97
N MET A 102 -15.24 3.18 -3.94
CA MET A 102 -16.20 2.98 -5.03
C MET A 102 -17.45 2.19 -4.62
N SER A 103 -17.33 1.19 -3.73
CA SER A 103 -18.45 0.32 -3.34
C SER A 103 -19.18 0.79 -2.08
N ARG A 104 -18.50 1.53 -1.20
CA ARG A 104 -19.02 1.91 0.13
C ARG A 104 -19.03 3.41 0.39
N HIS A 105 -18.63 4.21 -0.60
CA HIS A 105 -18.61 5.67 -0.54
C HIS A 105 -17.80 6.22 0.65
N TRP A 106 -16.68 5.56 0.96
CA TRP A 106 -15.73 6.10 1.93
C TRP A 106 -15.09 7.36 1.37
N GLU A 107 -14.94 8.37 2.23
CA GLU A 107 -14.21 9.60 1.91
C GLU A 107 -12.71 9.36 2.08
N GLY A 108 -11.88 9.88 1.18
CA GLY A 108 -10.45 9.66 1.37
C GLY A 108 -9.53 10.67 0.73
N MET A 109 -8.26 10.48 1.10
CA MET A 109 -7.13 11.21 0.56
C MET A 109 -6.07 10.21 0.10
N VAL A 110 -5.58 10.42 -1.12
CA VAL A 110 -4.42 9.72 -1.66
C VAL A 110 -3.29 10.69 -1.92
N ILE A 111 -2.06 10.27 -1.65
CA ILE A 111 -0.85 11.07 -1.86
C ILE A 111 0.15 10.28 -2.70
N ASP A 112 0.71 10.91 -3.73
CA ASP A 112 1.78 10.34 -4.54
C ASP A 112 2.85 11.39 -4.89
N GLY A 113 4.12 10.94 -4.95
CA GLY A 113 5.25 11.80 -5.29
C GLY A 113 5.25 12.25 -6.74
N SER A 114 4.62 11.50 -7.65
CA SER A 114 4.58 11.79 -9.08
C SER A 114 3.39 12.66 -9.46
N LYS A 115 3.68 13.79 -10.11
CA LYS A 115 2.64 14.70 -10.61
C LYS A 115 1.78 14.04 -11.69
N SER A 116 2.37 13.24 -12.58
CA SER A 116 1.63 12.58 -13.67
C SER A 116 0.64 11.55 -13.14
N ASN A 117 1.00 10.87 -12.05
CA ASN A 117 0.15 9.92 -11.36
C ASN A 117 -1.09 10.60 -10.78
N ILE A 118 -0.90 11.71 -10.05
CA ILE A 118 -2.02 12.51 -9.51
C ILE A 118 -2.89 13.11 -10.61
N GLU A 119 -2.29 13.57 -11.71
CA GLU A 119 -3.05 14.06 -12.88
C GLU A 119 -3.87 12.95 -13.52
N TYR A 120 -3.34 11.72 -13.60
CA TYR A 120 -4.08 10.56 -14.08
C TYR A 120 -5.29 10.26 -13.19
N ILE A 121 -5.12 10.24 -11.87
CA ILE A 121 -6.20 10.01 -10.90
C ILE A 121 -7.33 11.01 -11.09
N ARG A 122 -6.99 12.30 -11.20
CA ARG A 122 -7.97 13.40 -11.37
C ARG A 122 -8.77 13.33 -12.68
N GLN A 123 -8.29 12.57 -13.66
CA GLN A 123 -8.97 12.39 -14.96
C GLN A 123 -9.93 11.20 -14.96
N GLN A 124 -9.92 10.35 -13.92
CA GLN A 124 -10.78 9.17 -13.89
C GLN A 124 -12.21 9.50 -13.46
N ASN A 125 -13.17 8.71 -13.94
CA ASN A 125 -14.59 8.88 -13.61
C ASN A 125 -14.86 8.77 -12.11
N TYR A 126 -14.19 7.83 -11.43
CA TYR A 126 -14.37 7.65 -10.00
C TYR A 126 -13.97 8.89 -9.18
N PHE A 127 -13.11 9.78 -9.72
CA PHE A 127 -12.63 10.96 -8.99
C PHE A 127 -13.72 11.98 -8.76
N TRP A 128 -14.59 12.22 -9.74
CA TRP A 128 -15.74 13.12 -9.59
C TRP A 128 -16.96 12.42 -8.98
N GLN A 129 -17.05 11.10 -9.12
CA GLN A 129 -18.16 10.29 -8.60
C GLN A 129 -18.05 9.99 -7.09
N ASN A 130 -16.87 10.19 -6.49
CA ASN A 130 -16.61 9.85 -5.09
C ASN A 130 -15.90 11.00 -4.35
N SER A 131 -15.96 10.98 -3.02
CA SER A 131 -15.29 11.97 -2.18
C SER A 131 -13.81 11.63 -2.04
N LEU A 132 -13.01 11.99 -3.06
CA LEU A 132 -11.58 11.71 -3.13
C LEU A 132 -10.76 12.98 -3.27
N ARG A 133 -9.73 13.13 -2.43
CA ARG A 133 -8.67 14.12 -2.57
C ARG A 133 -7.41 13.44 -3.11
N ALA A 134 -6.79 14.00 -4.13
CA ALA A 134 -5.53 13.52 -4.68
C ALA A 134 -4.46 14.60 -4.56
N VAL A 135 -3.41 14.34 -3.77
CA VAL A 135 -2.36 15.30 -3.42
C VAL A 135 -1.03 14.87 -4.04
N ASN A 136 -0.37 15.77 -4.76
CA ASN A 136 0.99 15.54 -5.21
C ASN A 136 1.98 16.06 -4.16
N ALA A 137 2.68 15.16 -3.49
CA ALA A 137 3.70 15.51 -2.51
C ALA A 137 4.71 14.37 -2.32
N PHE A 138 5.99 14.74 -2.17
CA PHE A 138 7.00 13.81 -1.66
C PHE A 138 6.92 13.78 -0.13
N ILE A 139 6.50 12.65 0.44
CA ILE A 139 6.24 12.53 1.87
C ILE A 139 7.55 12.43 2.64
N THR A 140 7.66 13.21 3.71
CA THR A 140 8.74 13.13 4.68
C THR A 140 8.16 13.04 6.09
N LYS A 141 8.98 12.58 7.04
CA LYS A 141 8.59 12.54 8.45
C LYS A 141 8.23 13.94 8.99
N ASP A 142 8.81 14.99 8.40
CA ASP A 142 8.65 16.39 8.86
C ASP A 142 7.42 17.07 8.24
N ASN A 143 6.94 16.63 7.07
CA ASN A 143 5.81 17.27 6.39
C ASN A 143 4.48 16.51 6.55
N ILE A 144 4.50 15.22 6.93
CA ILE A 144 3.33 14.35 6.83
C ILE A 144 2.13 14.84 7.64
N ASN A 145 2.35 15.33 8.86
CA ASN A 145 1.26 15.84 9.69
C ASN A 145 0.60 17.10 9.09
N SER A 146 1.37 17.96 8.43
CA SER A 146 0.82 19.15 7.76
C SER A 146 0.02 18.73 6.52
N LEU A 147 0.57 17.82 5.70
CA LEU A 147 -0.14 17.28 4.52
C LEU A 147 -1.51 16.71 4.88
N ILE A 148 -1.61 15.97 5.99
CA ILE A 148 -2.87 15.40 6.47
C ILE A 148 -3.85 16.50 6.94
N LYS A 149 -3.39 17.42 7.80
CA LYS A 149 -4.25 18.49 8.36
C LYS A 149 -4.74 19.46 7.29
N ASP A 150 -3.89 19.82 6.33
CA ASP A 150 -4.21 20.76 5.25
C ASP A 150 -5.32 20.25 4.34
N GLN A 151 -5.58 18.93 4.33
CA GLN A 151 -6.69 18.31 3.60
C GLN A 151 -7.94 18.09 4.47
N GLY A 152 -7.93 18.56 5.71
CA GLY A 152 -9.07 18.51 6.63
C GLY A 152 -9.18 17.22 7.45
N PHE A 153 -8.18 16.33 7.38
CA PHE A 153 -8.16 15.11 8.19
C PHE A 153 -7.55 15.39 9.56
N SER A 154 -8.28 15.04 10.61
CA SER A 154 -7.79 15.09 12.00
C SER A 154 -8.57 14.13 12.89
N GLY A 155 -8.00 13.73 14.01
CA GLY A 155 -8.68 12.86 14.98
C GLY A 155 -8.94 11.46 14.42
N ASN A 156 -10.08 10.86 14.75
CA ASN A 156 -10.39 9.48 14.37
C ASN A 156 -10.66 9.35 12.86
N ILE A 157 -9.95 8.42 12.21
CA ILE A 157 -10.21 8.02 10.82
C ILE A 157 -10.36 6.49 10.74
N GLY A 158 -10.87 5.98 9.62
CA GLY A 158 -11.02 4.54 9.44
C GLY A 158 -9.69 3.86 9.17
N ILE A 159 -9.06 4.21 8.05
CA ILE A 159 -7.89 3.50 7.52
C ILE A 159 -6.73 4.48 7.27
N LEU A 160 -5.52 4.05 7.61
CA LEU A 160 -4.27 4.63 7.17
C LEU A 160 -3.44 3.54 6.48
N SER A 161 -3.15 3.68 5.19
CA SER A 161 -2.29 2.78 4.43
C SER A 161 -0.98 3.49 4.08
N VAL A 162 0.13 2.99 4.62
CA VAL A 162 1.47 3.55 4.48
C VAL A 162 2.29 2.62 3.59
N ASP A 163 2.44 3.04 2.34
CA ASP A 163 3.29 2.40 1.34
C ASP A 163 3.93 3.52 0.53
N ILE A 164 5.21 3.81 0.77
CA ILE A 164 5.98 4.83 0.06
C ILE A 164 7.34 4.30 -0.41
N ASP A 165 7.48 2.97 -0.49
CA ASP A 165 8.68 2.29 -0.98
C ASP A 165 9.97 2.69 -0.25
N GLY A 166 9.95 2.94 1.07
CA GLY A 166 11.14 3.44 1.76
C GLY A 166 10.95 3.82 3.22
N ASN A 167 10.61 5.09 3.48
CA ASN A 167 10.60 5.67 4.83
C ASN A 167 9.35 5.34 5.65
N ASP A 168 8.63 4.28 5.30
CA ASP A 168 7.32 3.88 5.83
C ASP A 168 7.27 3.89 7.35
N TYR A 169 8.24 3.24 7.99
CA TYR A 169 8.39 3.21 9.45
C TYR A 169 8.53 4.64 10.03
N TRP A 170 9.42 5.45 9.45
CA TRP A 170 9.73 6.79 9.94
C TRP A 170 8.56 7.76 9.76
N VAL A 171 7.82 7.62 8.67
CA VAL A 171 6.63 8.41 8.38
C VAL A 171 5.50 8.04 9.32
N TRP A 172 5.16 6.75 9.45
CA TRP A 172 4.11 6.33 10.38
C TRP A 172 4.44 6.70 11.83
N LYS A 173 5.71 6.57 12.23
CA LYS A 173 6.16 6.97 13.56
C LYS A 173 5.81 8.43 13.89
N GLN A 174 5.98 9.34 12.93
CA GLN A 174 5.70 10.77 13.12
C GLN A 174 4.21 11.14 13.05
N ILE A 175 3.34 10.32 12.49
CA ILE A 175 1.92 10.67 12.35
C ILE A 175 1.25 10.73 13.73
N GLU A 176 0.73 11.92 14.06
CA GLU A 176 -0.01 12.23 15.29
C GLU A 176 -1.30 13.01 15.01
N SER A 177 -1.45 13.56 13.79
CA SER A 177 -2.63 14.34 13.39
C SER A 177 -3.92 13.52 13.33
N VAL A 178 -3.82 12.20 13.15
CA VAL A 178 -4.94 11.27 13.01
C VAL A 178 -4.74 10.03 13.86
N SER A 179 -5.84 9.42 14.29
CA SER A 179 -5.92 8.14 14.98
C SER A 179 -6.75 7.17 14.14
N PRO A 180 -6.14 6.47 13.16
CA PRO A 180 -6.82 5.45 12.37
C PRO A 180 -7.29 4.28 13.25
N VAL A 181 -8.37 3.61 12.86
CA VAL A 181 -8.80 2.33 13.46
C VAL A 181 -7.98 1.17 12.90
N LEU A 182 -7.70 1.19 11.59
CA LEU A 182 -6.86 0.24 10.88
C LEU A 182 -5.64 0.95 10.29
N VAL A 183 -4.45 0.44 10.58
CA VAL A 183 -3.21 0.80 9.88
C VAL A 183 -2.75 -0.37 9.02
N ILE A 184 -2.36 -0.09 7.79
CA ILE A 184 -1.74 -1.03 6.85
C ILE A 184 -0.35 -0.48 6.53
N THR A 185 0.68 -1.31 6.58
CA THR A 185 2.04 -0.91 6.19
C THR A 185 2.67 -1.93 5.26
N GLU A 186 3.36 -1.46 4.22
CA GLU A 186 4.23 -2.33 3.44
C GLU A 186 5.44 -2.76 4.30
N ILE A 187 5.73 -4.06 4.30
CA ILE A 187 6.90 -4.63 4.97
C ILE A 187 7.93 -5.06 3.93
N ASN A 188 9.21 -4.84 4.23
CA ASN A 188 10.27 -5.47 3.46
C ASN A 188 10.36 -6.94 3.91
N ASN A 189 9.68 -7.82 3.17
CA ASN A 189 9.62 -9.24 3.47
C ASN A 189 11.02 -9.87 3.59
N SER A 190 12.00 -9.41 2.80
CA SER A 190 13.37 -9.92 2.84
C SER A 190 14.08 -9.66 4.17
N PHE A 191 13.64 -8.68 4.98
CA PHE A 191 14.20 -8.42 6.31
C PHE A 191 13.76 -9.42 7.40
N GLY A 192 12.84 -10.33 7.08
CA GLY A 192 12.49 -11.44 7.94
C GLY A 192 11.61 -11.08 9.15
N ALA A 193 11.39 -12.09 10.00
CA ALA A 193 10.51 -12.02 11.17
C ALA A 193 11.26 -11.95 12.52
N GLU A 194 12.58 -11.86 12.51
CA GLU A 194 13.39 -11.93 13.76
C GLU A 194 13.90 -10.58 14.23
N LYS A 195 14.43 -9.77 13.30
CA LYS A 195 15.15 -8.53 13.64
C LYS A 195 14.25 -7.31 13.52
N LYS A 196 14.40 -6.37 14.45
CA LYS A 196 13.76 -5.05 14.38
C LYS A 196 14.71 -4.11 13.63
N ILE A 197 14.52 -3.98 12.32
CA ILE A 197 15.35 -3.14 11.45
C ILE A 197 14.51 -2.33 10.46
N SER A 198 15.03 -1.18 10.06
CA SER A 198 14.54 -0.39 8.94
C SER A 198 15.72 0.19 8.17
N ILE A 199 15.53 0.61 6.93
CA ILE A 199 16.49 1.51 6.29
C ILE A 199 16.70 2.77 7.18
N PRO A 200 17.91 3.35 7.23
CA PRO A 200 18.10 4.63 7.91
C PRO A 200 17.24 5.71 7.24
N TYR A 201 16.71 6.64 8.03
CA TYR A 201 15.91 7.72 7.49
C TYR A 201 16.73 8.60 6.54
N ASP A 202 16.21 8.80 5.33
CA ASP A 202 16.71 9.76 4.36
C ASP A 202 15.52 10.50 3.73
N SER A 203 15.42 11.81 3.92
CA SER A 203 14.33 12.62 3.39
C SER A 203 14.25 12.66 1.86
N GLY A 204 15.29 12.22 1.14
CA GLY A 204 15.32 12.10 -0.32
C GLY A 204 15.28 10.66 -0.83
N PHE A 205 15.00 9.68 0.04
CA PHE A 205 15.07 8.26 -0.30
C PHE A 205 14.17 7.90 -1.50
N GLN A 206 14.76 7.25 -2.50
CA GLN A 206 14.03 6.66 -3.62
C GLN A 206 14.56 5.26 -3.86
N ARG A 207 13.69 4.24 -3.73
CA ARG A 207 14.01 2.81 -3.77
C ARG A 207 15.03 2.41 -4.85
N PHE A 208 14.75 2.75 -6.11
CA PHE A 208 15.60 2.39 -7.25
C PHE A 208 16.85 3.27 -7.43
N ASN A 209 16.95 4.41 -6.74
CA ASN A 209 18.18 5.20 -6.70
C ASN A 209 19.10 4.73 -5.55
N ALA A 210 18.51 4.33 -4.42
CA ALA A 210 19.22 3.80 -3.28
C ALA A 210 19.90 2.47 -3.61
N HIS A 211 19.23 1.60 -4.38
CA HIS A 211 19.86 0.42 -4.95
C HIS A 211 19.13 -0.04 -6.22
N TYR A 212 19.87 -0.38 -7.28
CA TYR A 212 19.30 -0.77 -8.57
C TYR A 212 18.36 -1.98 -8.48
N SER A 213 18.58 -2.87 -7.51
CA SER A 213 17.80 -4.11 -7.37
C SER A 213 16.37 -3.87 -6.95
N GLY A 214 16.05 -2.73 -6.33
CA GLY A 214 14.76 -2.47 -5.70
C GLY A 214 14.50 -3.32 -4.44
N LEU A 215 15.48 -4.05 -3.91
CA LEU A 215 15.29 -4.88 -2.71
C LEU A 215 15.53 -4.13 -1.39
N TYR A 216 16.06 -2.91 -1.46
CA TYR A 216 16.42 -2.11 -0.30
C TYR A 216 15.39 -0.99 -0.10
N TYR A 217 14.50 -1.17 0.87
CA TYR A 217 13.41 -0.25 1.23
C TYR A 217 12.81 -0.66 2.59
N GLY A 218 11.97 0.20 3.17
CA GLY A 218 11.04 -0.17 4.23
C GLY A 218 11.66 -0.61 5.56
N ALA A 219 10.88 -1.43 6.27
CA ALA A 219 11.27 -2.01 7.55
C ALA A 219 10.79 -3.46 7.68
N SER A 220 11.35 -4.16 8.66
CA SER A 220 10.97 -5.53 8.98
C SER A 220 9.62 -5.59 9.71
N LEU A 221 8.93 -6.74 9.62
CA LEU A 221 7.67 -6.96 10.34
C LEU A 221 7.82 -6.74 11.87
N PRO A 222 8.87 -7.23 12.55
CA PRO A 222 9.06 -6.95 13.97
C PRO A 222 9.23 -5.47 14.30
N ALA A 223 9.84 -4.67 13.42
CA ALA A 223 9.96 -3.23 13.63
C ALA A 223 8.57 -2.56 13.61
N PHE A 224 7.72 -2.92 12.64
CA PHE A 224 6.36 -2.38 12.59
C PHE A 224 5.47 -2.85 13.75
N ILE A 225 5.59 -4.11 14.19
CA ILE A 225 4.86 -4.60 15.38
C ILE A 225 5.28 -3.81 16.62
N ASP A 226 6.57 -3.55 16.79
CA ASP A 226 7.08 -2.77 17.92
C ASP A 226 6.54 -1.32 17.89
N LEU A 227 6.55 -0.68 16.71
CA LEU A 227 5.98 0.65 16.52
C LEU A 227 4.46 0.68 16.76
N ALA A 228 3.73 -0.32 16.26
CA ALA A 228 2.30 -0.47 16.45
C ALA A 228 1.95 -0.48 17.94
N ASN A 229 2.66 -1.32 18.71
CA ASN A 229 2.45 -1.43 20.16
C ASN A 229 2.69 -0.09 20.88
N GLN A 230 3.77 0.62 20.53
CA GLN A 230 4.06 1.95 21.09
C GLN A 230 2.96 2.98 20.75
N LYS A 231 2.32 2.85 19.60
CA LYS A 231 1.25 3.75 19.13
C LYS A 231 -0.16 3.30 19.53
N GLY A 232 -0.32 2.20 20.28
CA GLY A 232 -1.62 1.71 20.74
C GLY A 232 -2.38 0.86 19.72
N TYR A 233 -1.65 0.10 18.91
CA TYR A 233 -2.19 -0.81 17.90
C TYR A 233 -1.69 -2.24 18.12
N LYS A 234 -2.52 -3.22 17.75
CA LYS A 234 -2.24 -4.64 17.79
C LYS A 234 -2.13 -5.20 16.37
N PHE A 235 -1.10 -6.00 16.12
CA PHE A 235 -0.95 -6.74 14.87
C PHE A 235 -2.00 -7.86 14.76
N ILE A 236 -2.64 -7.99 13.59
CA ILE A 236 -3.68 -9.01 13.34
C ILE A 236 -3.34 -9.96 12.18
N GLY A 237 -2.37 -9.62 11.33
CA GLY A 237 -1.90 -10.49 10.27
C GLY A 237 -1.30 -9.75 9.07
N CYS A 238 -0.94 -10.51 8.04
CA CYS A 238 -0.48 -10.01 6.76
C CYS A 238 -1.37 -10.51 5.63
N ASN A 239 -1.25 -9.89 4.46
CA ASN A 239 -1.84 -10.41 3.23
C ASN A 239 -1.19 -11.74 2.81
N ASN A 240 -1.77 -12.42 1.82
CA ASN A 240 -1.39 -13.81 1.48
C ASN A 240 0.05 -13.98 0.98
N ILE A 241 0.71 -12.92 0.51
CA ILE A 241 2.13 -12.92 0.11
C ILE A 241 3.04 -12.24 1.14
N CYS A 242 2.49 -11.79 2.27
CA CYS A 242 3.21 -11.18 3.37
C CYS A 242 4.08 -9.96 2.96
N ASN A 243 3.52 -9.05 2.15
CA ASN A 243 4.11 -7.72 1.90
C ASN A 243 3.31 -6.59 2.57
N ASN A 244 2.05 -6.78 2.93
CA ASN A 244 1.26 -5.81 3.69
C ASN A 244 0.88 -6.36 5.06
N ALA A 245 1.21 -5.62 6.13
CA ALA A 245 0.89 -5.94 7.52
C ALA A 245 -0.28 -5.08 8.03
N PHE A 246 -1.16 -5.67 8.84
CA PHE A 246 -2.40 -5.06 9.31
C PHE A 246 -2.38 -4.90 10.83
N PHE A 247 -2.69 -3.69 11.30
CA PHE A 247 -2.69 -3.32 12.70
C PHE A 247 -4.00 -2.64 13.10
N ILE A 248 -4.65 -3.13 14.15
CA ILE A 248 -5.92 -2.63 14.65
C ILE A 248 -5.70 -1.87 15.95
N ARG A 249 -6.35 -0.72 16.10
CA ARG A 249 -6.29 0.06 17.34
C ARG A 249 -6.79 -0.76 18.53
N ASN A 250 -6.13 -0.62 19.68
CA ASN A 250 -6.33 -1.52 20.83
C ASN A 250 -7.78 -1.63 21.33
N ASP A 251 -8.58 -0.56 21.21
CA ASP A 251 -10.00 -0.55 21.57
C ASP A 251 -10.89 -1.47 20.70
N PHE A 252 -10.39 -1.90 19.53
CA PHE A 252 -11.08 -2.86 18.66
C PHE A 252 -10.38 -4.23 18.58
N ALA A 253 -9.21 -4.38 19.19
CA ALA A 253 -8.35 -5.54 19.01
C ALA A 253 -8.96 -6.85 19.52
N GLU A 254 -9.84 -6.81 20.53
CA GLU A 254 -10.51 -8.00 21.09
C GLU A 254 -11.44 -8.70 20.09
N ARG A 255 -11.82 -8.03 18.99
CA ARG A 255 -12.64 -8.62 17.91
C ARG A 255 -11.84 -9.50 16.95
N PHE A 256 -10.53 -9.57 17.15
CA PHE A 256 -9.59 -10.29 16.30
C PHE A 256 -8.77 -11.26 17.15
N SER A 257 -8.53 -12.44 16.60
CA SER A 257 -7.64 -13.41 17.23
C SER A 257 -6.20 -12.91 17.15
N GLU A 258 -5.47 -13.03 18.25
CA GLU A 258 -4.04 -12.70 18.28
C GLU A 258 -3.24 -13.69 17.42
N ARG A 259 -2.26 -13.17 16.69
CA ARG A 259 -1.36 -13.94 15.83
C ARG A 259 0.07 -13.47 16.07
N SER A 260 1.00 -14.42 16.18
CA SER A 260 2.42 -14.07 16.29
C SER A 260 3.02 -13.79 14.91
N ALA A 261 4.06 -12.95 14.86
CA ALA A 261 4.81 -12.69 13.62
C ALA A 261 5.34 -13.99 12.98
N SER A 262 5.84 -14.91 13.81
CA SER A 262 6.34 -16.22 13.37
C SER A 262 5.27 -17.15 12.79
N GLU A 263 4.01 -17.00 13.20
CA GLU A 263 2.90 -17.78 12.65
C GLU A 263 2.48 -17.30 11.26
N VAL A 264 2.56 -15.99 11.04
CA VAL A 264 1.99 -15.31 9.87
C VAL A 264 3.03 -15.05 8.80
N TYR A 265 4.29 -14.87 9.18
CA TYR A 265 5.35 -14.56 8.24
C TYR A 265 5.54 -15.70 7.24
N LEU A 266 5.43 -15.36 5.97
CA LEU A 266 5.65 -16.27 4.85
C LEU A 266 6.62 -15.60 3.87
N PRO A 267 7.57 -16.35 3.28
CA PRO A 267 8.42 -15.81 2.23
C PRO A 267 7.59 -15.33 1.04
N ASN A 268 7.79 -14.08 0.64
CA ASN A 268 7.10 -13.50 -0.50
C ASN A 268 7.55 -14.19 -1.80
N PRO A 269 6.61 -14.75 -2.61
CA PRO A 269 6.95 -15.41 -3.88
C PRO A 269 7.32 -14.43 -5.00
N ALA A 270 7.12 -13.12 -4.82
CA ALA A 270 7.44 -12.10 -5.83
C ALA A 270 8.94 -12.06 -6.14
N ARG A 271 9.25 -11.88 -7.44
CA ARG A 271 10.63 -11.89 -7.98
C ARG A 271 10.94 -10.58 -8.70
N GLU A 272 10.79 -9.48 -7.97
CA GLU A 272 10.83 -8.11 -8.47
C GLU A 272 12.24 -7.53 -8.60
N SER A 273 13.28 -8.28 -8.20
CA SER A 273 14.66 -7.83 -8.23
C SER A 273 15.10 -7.43 -9.64
N ARG A 274 15.90 -6.37 -9.74
CA ARG A 274 16.43 -5.87 -11.02
C ARG A 274 17.94 -5.87 -11.10
N ASN A 275 18.48 -5.79 -12.31
CA ASN A 275 19.88 -5.45 -12.58
C ASN A 275 20.04 -3.93 -12.76
N GLU A 276 21.28 -3.46 -12.96
CA GLU A 276 21.59 -2.04 -13.18
C GLU A 276 20.88 -1.44 -14.41
N LYS A 277 20.48 -2.27 -15.38
CA LYS A 277 19.70 -1.86 -16.57
C LYS A 277 18.19 -1.81 -16.32
N ARG A 278 17.75 -2.00 -15.07
CA ARG A 278 16.35 -2.09 -14.64
C ARG A 278 15.57 -3.29 -15.20
N GLU A 279 16.28 -4.31 -15.71
CA GLU A 279 15.68 -5.56 -16.18
C GLU A 279 15.46 -6.51 -14.99
N LEU A 280 14.35 -7.25 -15.00
CA LEU A 280 14.06 -8.24 -13.96
C LEU A 280 15.10 -9.37 -13.98
N THR A 281 15.66 -9.68 -12.81
CA THR A 281 16.61 -10.79 -12.62
C THR A 281 15.96 -12.03 -12.01
N TYR A 282 14.72 -11.90 -11.55
CA TYR A 282 13.90 -12.97 -10.99
C TYR A 282 14.55 -13.75 -9.83
N VAL A 283 15.34 -13.07 -8.99
CA VAL A 283 16.06 -13.71 -7.89
C VAL A 283 15.07 -14.29 -6.88
N THR A 284 15.26 -15.56 -6.54
CA THR A 284 14.43 -16.31 -5.58
C THR A 284 15.18 -16.60 -4.30
N GLY A 285 14.43 -16.66 -3.19
CA GLY A 285 14.94 -16.99 -1.87
C GLY A 285 15.52 -15.78 -1.13
N ILE A 286 15.08 -15.60 0.11
CA ILE A 286 15.45 -14.46 0.96
C ILE A 286 16.98 -14.35 1.09
N SER A 287 17.70 -15.45 1.34
CA SER A 287 19.16 -15.42 1.45
C SER A 287 19.87 -14.92 0.18
N ASN A 288 19.31 -15.20 -1.01
CA ASN A 288 19.89 -14.69 -2.27
C ASN A 288 19.56 -13.20 -2.48
N GLN A 289 18.36 -12.78 -2.10
CA GLN A 289 17.97 -11.37 -2.14
C GLN A 289 18.82 -10.54 -1.17
N ILE A 290 19.04 -11.02 0.06
CA ILE A 290 19.88 -10.37 1.08
C ILE A 290 21.33 -10.26 0.64
N LYS A 291 21.89 -11.27 -0.03
CA LYS A 291 23.27 -11.18 -0.58
C LYS A 291 23.45 -9.98 -1.50
N ILE A 292 22.46 -9.64 -2.32
CA ILE A 292 22.51 -8.52 -3.26
C ILE A 292 22.61 -7.16 -2.56
N ILE A 293 21.98 -7.02 -1.39
CA ILE A 293 21.92 -5.76 -0.63
C ILE A 293 22.75 -5.80 0.66
N SER A 294 23.60 -6.82 0.82
CA SER A 294 24.26 -7.15 2.10
C SER A 294 25.15 -6.03 2.66
N ASP A 295 25.75 -5.22 1.78
CA ASP A 295 26.62 -4.10 2.16
C ASP A 295 25.88 -2.79 2.48
N LEU A 296 24.57 -2.73 2.23
CA LEU A 296 23.76 -1.53 2.50
C LEU A 296 23.48 -1.37 3.99
N PRO A 297 23.32 -0.12 4.47
CA PRO A 297 23.09 0.15 5.88
C PRO A 297 21.64 -0.15 6.30
N VAL A 298 21.43 -0.53 7.55
CA VAL A 298 20.12 -0.57 8.21
C VAL A 298 20.25 0.04 9.59
N PHE A 299 19.21 0.71 10.05
CA PHE A 299 19.06 1.10 11.43
C PHE A 299 18.54 -0.10 12.24
N ASN A 300 19.33 -0.55 13.21
CA ASN A 300 18.98 -1.63 14.11
C ASN A 300 18.40 -1.07 15.40
N PHE A 301 17.11 -1.32 15.65
CA PHE A 301 16.41 -0.81 16.83
C PHE A 301 16.84 -1.52 18.13
N GLU A 302 17.44 -2.72 18.03
CA GLU A 302 17.93 -3.47 19.20
C GLU A 302 19.24 -2.88 19.73
N THR A 303 20.15 -2.48 18.83
CA THR A 303 21.46 -1.91 19.18
C THR A 303 21.47 -0.38 19.14
N ASN A 304 20.40 0.24 18.63
CA ASN A 304 20.27 1.67 18.39
C ASN A 304 21.43 2.24 17.56
N SER A 305 21.82 1.52 16.50
CA SER A 305 22.95 1.87 15.64
C SER A 305 22.71 1.52 14.18
N ILE A 306 23.52 2.11 13.28
CA ILE A 306 23.52 1.77 11.85
C ILE A 306 24.51 0.64 11.61
N GLU A 307 24.03 -0.46 11.03
CA GLU A 307 24.80 -1.67 10.76
C GLU A 307 24.63 -2.09 9.30
N LYS A 308 25.46 -3.00 8.79
CA LYS A 308 25.27 -3.57 7.45
C LYS A 308 24.19 -4.64 7.48
N ILE A 309 23.37 -4.75 6.43
CA ILE A 309 22.34 -5.80 6.34
C ILE A 309 22.94 -7.19 6.56
N GLY A 310 24.07 -7.49 5.91
CA GLY A 310 24.72 -8.79 6.02
C GLY A 310 25.29 -9.12 7.41
N SER A 311 25.52 -8.13 8.28
CA SER A 311 25.94 -8.38 9.67
C SER A 311 24.76 -8.64 10.59
N VAL A 312 23.60 -8.03 10.31
CA VAL A 312 22.37 -8.16 11.12
C VAL A 312 21.58 -9.40 10.75
N LEU A 313 21.35 -9.60 9.45
CA LEU A 313 20.64 -10.75 8.88
C LEU A 313 21.67 -11.80 8.50
N LYS A 314 22.14 -12.56 9.50
CA LYS A 314 23.09 -13.66 9.26
C LYS A 314 22.44 -14.68 8.30
N ASN A 315 23.11 -14.94 7.17
CA ASN A 315 22.77 -16.04 6.28
C ASN A 315 23.05 -17.39 6.93
#